data_AF-A0A351DDM3-F1
#
_entry.id   AF-A0A351DDM3-F1
#
_cell.length_a   1.000
_cell.length_b   1.000
_cell.length_c   1.000
_cell.angle_alpha   90.00
_cell.angle_beta   90.00
_cell.angle_gamma   90.00
#
_symmetry.space_group_name_H-M   'P 1'
#
loop_
_entity.id
_entity.type
_entity.pdbx_description
1 polymer ?
#
loop_
_entity_poly.entity_id
_entity_poly.type
_entity_poly.pdbx_seq_one_letter_code
_entity_poly.pdbx_strand_id
1 'polypeptide(L)'
;MTNNPQRNLSAELLEQFGLNTVSLNYGLSQDELFFAAIENDRGRVDSNGDSNQQKAFQTALGVDGPLVYYTDPSCTGRPVTDTFAVARESVIDTVWWKDGFAQFPPEKFDELLPRVVEHLNQKEATLYVTDVFCGWDPEFSEPYRFIGEYATHAYFCNIMFPKNVRDDSDRIESGWTILNVPSFLAEPERDGTKSNRAVIMDIE
;
A
#
# COMPACT_ATOMS: atom_id res chain seq x y z
N MET A 1 18.97 14.07 20.38
CA MET A 1 17.74 14.83 20.64
C MET A 1 17.08 15.04 19.28
N THR A 2 16.32 14.04 18.85
CA THR A 2 15.65 14.02 17.55
C THR A 2 14.42 14.92 17.63
N ASN A 3 14.51 16.11 17.05
CA ASN A 3 13.34 16.93 16.75
C ASN A 3 12.44 16.08 15.86
N ASN A 4 11.36 15.56 16.44
CA ASN A 4 10.50 14.54 15.86
C ASN A 4 9.72 15.17 14.68
N PRO A 5 9.99 14.80 13.42
CA PRO A 5 9.22 15.28 12.29
C PRO A 5 7.96 14.41 12.19
N GLN A 6 7.06 14.53 13.17
CA GLN A 6 5.63 14.57 12.84
C GLN A 6 5.39 15.88 12.07
N ARG A 7 6.07 16.03 10.92
CA ARG A 7 5.53 16.70 9.73
C ARG A 7 4.11 16.18 9.64
N ASN A 8 3.12 17.07 9.54
CA ASN A 8 1.72 16.74 9.78
C ASN A 8 1.21 15.77 8.70
N LEU A 9 1.58 14.50 8.80
CA LEU A 9 1.34 13.44 7.83
C LEU A 9 -0.15 13.29 7.59
N SER A 10 -0.95 13.44 8.65
CA SER A 10 -2.41 13.49 8.53
C SER A 10 -2.86 14.65 7.63
N ALA A 11 -2.29 15.85 7.77
CA ALA A 11 -2.58 16.96 6.85
C ALA A 11 -2.04 16.72 5.44
N GLU A 12 -0.85 16.12 5.30
CA GLU A 12 -0.29 15.76 3.98
C GLU A 12 -1.20 14.78 3.24
N LEU A 13 -1.64 13.71 3.91
CA LEU A 13 -2.53 12.70 3.32
C LEU A 13 -3.96 13.23 3.12
N LEU A 14 -4.40 14.17 3.95
CA LEU A 14 -5.63 14.91 3.75
C LEU A 14 -5.56 15.76 2.47
N GLU A 15 -4.47 16.51 2.30
CA GLU A 15 -4.25 17.37 1.13
C GLU A 15 -4.08 16.55 -0.15
N GLN A 16 -3.27 15.48 -0.09
CA GLN A 16 -2.92 14.66 -1.25
C GLN A 16 -4.07 13.74 -1.69
N PHE A 17 -4.76 13.09 -0.74
CA PHE A 17 -5.75 12.06 -1.07
C PHE A 17 -7.16 12.38 -0.58
N GLY A 18 -7.33 13.23 0.44
CA GLY A 18 -8.61 13.45 1.11
C GLY A 18 -8.87 12.50 2.29
N LEU A 19 -7.83 11.87 2.83
CA LEU A 19 -7.93 10.99 4.02
C LEU A 19 -8.16 11.84 5.28
N ASN A 20 -9.38 11.81 5.84
CA ASN A 20 -9.80 12.74 6.89
C ASN A 20 -10.27 12.10 8.21
N THR A 21 -10.71 10.84 8.21
CA THR A 21 -11.17 10.13 9.42
C THR A 21 -10.26 8.96 9.81
N VAL A 22 -9.20 8.70 9.04
CA VAL A 22 -8.28 7.57 9.28
C VAL A 22 -7.35 7.83 10.47
N SER A 23 -7.00 6.76 11.18
CA SER A 23 -5.93 6.76 12.19
C SER A 23 -4.62 6.25 11.59
N LEU A 24 -3.48 6.85 11.93
CA LEU A 24 -2.19 6.52 11.33
C LEU A 24 -1.21 5.95 12.36
N ASN A 25 -0.70 4.75 12.08
CA ASN A 25 0.46 4.14 12.73
C ASN A 25 1.70 4.38 11.85
N TYR A 26 2.42 5.47 12.10
CA TYR A 26 3.57 5.89 11.29
C TYR A 26 4.89 5.44 11.90
N GLY A 27 5.79 4.93 11.06
CA GLY A 27 7.21 4.75 11.41
C GLY A 27 7.47 3.71 12.49
N LEU A 28 6.55 2.76 12.68
CA LEU A 28 6.72 1.66 13.61
C LEU A 28 7.95 0.82 13.26
N SER A 29 8.68 0.39 14.29
CA SER A 29 9.78 -0.56 14.17
C SER A 29 9.29 -1.93 13.68
N GLN A 30 10.23 -2.77 13.25
CA GLN A 30 9.92 -4.11 12.78
C GLN A 30 9.24 -4.96 13.88
N ASP A 31 9.67 -4.85 15.14
CA ASP A 31 9.08 -5.59 16.27
C ASP A 31 7.68 -5.07 16.62
N GLU A 32 7.47 -3.75 16.58
CA GLU A 32 6.14 -3.15 16.76
C GLU A 32 5.17 -3.60 15.67
N LEU A 33 5.62 -3.65 14.41
CA LEU A 33 4.84 -4.17 13.29
C LEU A 33 4.56 -5.67 13.42
N PHE A 34 5.49 -6.45 13.97
CA PHE A 34 5.28 -7.89 14.24
C PHE A 34 4.10 -8.09 15.20
N PHE A 35 4.10 -7.39 16.33
CA PHE A 35 3.01 -7.49 17.30
C PHE A 35 1.71 -6.89 16.79
N ALA A 36 1.77 -5.74 16.11
CA ALA A 36 0.59 -5.10 15.52
C ALA A 36 -0.08 -6.00 14.47
N ALA A 37 0.70 -6.75 13.67
CA ALA A 37 0.18 -7.71 12.72
C ALA A 37 -0.62 -8.82 13.41
N ILE A 38 -0.06 -9.43 14.46
CA ILE A 38 -0.74 -10.47 15.23
C ILE A 38 -2.00 -9.92 15.88
N GLU A 39 -1.94 -8.72 16.44
CA GLU A 39 -3.09 -8.13 17.12
C GLU A 39 -4.20 -7.72 16.14
N ASN A 40 -3.87 -7.10 15.01
CA ASN A 40 -4.82 -6.31 14.23
C ASN A 40 -5.10 -6.82 12.81
N ASP A 41 -4.22 -7.60 12.20
CA ASP A 41 -4.45 -8.00 10.80
C ASP A 41 -5.58 -9.03 10.72
N ARG A 42 -6.71 -8.57 10.16
CA ARG A 42 -7.94 -9.36 9.95
C ARG A 42 -8.35 -9.36 8.49
N GLY A 43 -8.80 -10.51 8.00
CA GLY A 43 -9.24 -10.69 6.61
C GLY A 43 -9.51 -12.14 6.29
N ARG A 44 -9.78 -12.42 5.01
CA ARG A 44 -10.07 -13.77 4.56
C ARG A 44 -8.79 -14.62 4.48
N VAL A 45 -8.85 -15.84 5.00
CA VAL A 45 -7.73 -16.81 4.98
C VAL A 45 -8.07 -18.13 4.28
N ASP A 46 -9.36 -18.39 4.05
CA ASP A 46 -9.88 -19.54 3.31
C ASP A 46 -10.97 -19.09 2.33
N SER A 47 -11.21 -19.86 1.27
CA SER A 47 -12.08 -19.44 0.16
C SER A 47 -13.54 -19.22 0.54
N ASN A 48 -14.01 -19.82 1.64
CA ASN A 48 -15.40 -19.73 2.11
C ASN A 48 -15.53 -18.91 3.40
N GLY A 49 -14.43 -18.38 3.89
CA GLY A 49 -14.33 -17.67 5.15
C GLY A 49 -14.77 -16.23 5.07
N ASP A 50 -15.12 -15.66 6.22
CA ASP A 50 -15.39 -14.23 6.32
C ASP A 50 -14.10 -13.39 6.25
N SER A 51 -14.27 -12.08 6.13
CA SER A 51 -13.19 -11.10 6.04
C SER A 51 -12.70 -10.60 7.40
N ASN A 52 -12.90 -11.36 8.48
CA ASN A 52 -12.51 -10.97 9.85
C ASN A 52 -11.67 -12.03 10.57
N GLN A 53 -11.00 -12.92 9.85
CA GLN A 53 -10.15 -13.97 10.44
C GLN A 53 -8.73 -13.45 10.70
N GLN A 54 -8.09 -14.00 11.74
CA GLN A 54 -6.70 -13.73 12.09
C GLN A 54 -5.77 -14.09 10.91
N LYS A 55 -4.99 -13.11 10.41
CA LYS A 55 -4.09 -13.35 9.28
C LYS A 55 -2.66 -13.68 9.67
N ALA A 56 -2.16 -13.08 10.77
CA ALA A 56 -0.76 -13.17 11.18
C ALA A 56 -0.58 -14.00 12.47
N PHE A 57 0.49 -14.78 12.53
CA PHE A 57 0.79 -15.71 13.63
C PHE A 57 2.28 -15.72 13.96
N GLN A 58 2.61 -15.70 15.25
CA GLN A 58 3.97 -15.98 15.70
C GLN A 58 4.27 -17.48 15.66
N THR A 59 5.54 -17.81 15.42
CA THR A 59 6.07 -19.16 15.64
C THR A 59 6.56 -19.33 17.08
N ALA A 60 7.05 -20.52 17.43
CA ALA A 60 7.49 -20.83 18.79
C ALA A 60 8.63 -19.94 19.32
N LEU A 61 9.37 -19.26 18.43
CA LEU A 61 10.45 -18.34 18.78
C LEU A 61 9.97 -16.89 18.99
N GLY A 62 8.66 -16.62 18.86
CA GLY A 62 8.13 -15.26 19.02
C GLY A 62 8.74 -14.29 18.02
N VAL A 63 9.14 -13.10 18.48
CA VAL A 63 9.80 -12.06 17.66
C VAL A 63 11.14 -12.49 17.10
N ASP A 64 11.83 -13.44 17.74
CA ASP A 64 13.08 -14.01 17.23
C ASP A 64 12.84 -15.05 16.11
N GLY A 65 11.57 -15.40 15.87
CA GLY A 65 11.12 -16.30 14.81
C GLY A 65 10.48 -15.58 13.63
N PRO A 66 10.16 -16.32 12.56
CA PRO A 66 9.39 -15.75 11.46
C PRO A 66 7.95 -15.45 11.87
N LEU A 67 7.41 -14.36 11.31
CA LEU A 67 5.98 -14.09 11.27
C LEU A 67 5.35 -14.90 10.13
N VAL A 68 4.30 -15.66 10.43
CA VAL A 68 3.51 -16.40 9.42
C VAL A 68 2.28 -15.58 9.08
N TYR A 69 2.00 -15.38 7.79
CA TYR A 69 0.84 -14.62 7.32
C TYR A 69 0.12 -15.33 6.19
N TYR A 70 -1.21 -15.35 6.24
CA TYR A 70 -2.06 -15.82 5.14
C TYR A 70 -2.46 -14.65 4.25
N THR A 71 -2.09 -14.70 2.96
CA THR A 71 -2.66 -13.80 1.96
C THR A 71 -4.12 -14.14 1.69
N ASP A 72 -4.84 -13.29 0.97
CA ASP A 72 -6.17 -13.65 0.50
C ASP A 72 -6.09 -14.93 -0.36
N PRO A 73 -6.97 -15.93 -0.16
CA PRO A 73 -6.92 -17.20 -0.88
C PRO A 73 -7.11 -17.06 -2.40
N SER A 74 -7.76 -15.99 -2.86
CA SER A 74 -7.87 -15.67 -4.30
C SER A 74 -6.60 -15.03 -4.87
N CYS A 75 -5.65 -14.65 -4.00
CA CYS A 75 -4.43 -13.92 -4.33
C CYS A 75 -3.22 -14.49 -3.55
N THR A 76 -2.76 -15.68 -3.94
CA THR A 76 -1.53 -16.30 -3.42
C THR A 76 -0.31 -16.04 -4.29
N GLY A 77 -0.47 -15.20 -5.30
CA GLY A 77 0.55 -14.78 -6.26
C GLY A 77 0.14 -13.52 -6.99
N ARG A 78 0.97 -13.05 -7.92
CA ARG A 78 0.72 -11.80 -8.64
C ARG A 78 -0.53 -11.88 -9.53
N PRO A 79 -1.46 -10.91 -9.45
CA PRO A 79 -2.63 -10.86 -10.32
C PRO A 79 -2.28 -10.21 -11.66
N VAL A 80 -1.56 -10.95 -12.52
CA VAL A 80 -0.98 -10.42 -13.76
C VAL A 80 -2.02 -9.73 -14.66
N THR A 81 -3.22 -10.33 -14.78
CA THR A 81 -4.30 -9.78 -15.61
C THR A 81 -4.91 -8.50 -15.04
N ASP A 82 -4.79 -8.28 -13.73
CA ASP A 82 -5.34 -7.13 -13.01
C ASP A 82 -4.29 -6.04 -12.75
N THR A 83 -3.18 -6.05 -13.51
CA THR A 83 -2.11 -5.05 -13.41
C THR A 83 -2.15 -4.07 -14.57
N PHE A 84 -2.19 -2.77 -14.27
CA PHE A 84 -2.40 -1.70 -15.22
C PHE A 84 -1.48 -0.51 -14.96
N ALA A 85 -1.27 0.31 -15.99
CA ALA A 85 -0.76 1.67 -15.85
C ALA A 85 -1.72 2.67 -16.48
N VAL A 86 -1.89 3.82 -15.82
CA VAL A 86 -2.76 4.89 -16.30
C VAL A 86 -2.21 5.44 -17.61
N ALA A 87 -3.05 5.48 -18.62
CA ALA A 87 -2.70 5.84 -19.99
C ALA A 87 -2.66 7.37 -20.18
N ARG A 88 -1.87 8.07 -19.35
CA ARG A 88 -1.66 9.53 -19.44
C ARG A 88 -0.93 9.88 -20.74
N GLU A 89 -1.23 11.03 -21.33
CA GLU A 89 -0.58 11.49 -22.57
C GLU A 89 0.95 11.60 -22.44
N SER A 90 1.44 11.93 -21.24
CA SER A 90 2.86 12.07 -20.92
C SER A 90 3.67 10.76 -21.04
N VAL A 91 3.03 9.61 -20.89
CA VAL A 91 3.68 8.29 -20.87
C VAL A 91 3.13 7.29 -21.88
N ILE A 92 2.08 7.67 -22.63
CA ILE A 92 1.36 6.77 -23.55
C ILE A 92 2.30 6.12 -24.60
N ASP A 93 3.25 6.90 -25.10
CA ASP A 93 4.18 6.49 -26.16
C ASP A 93 5.51 5.92 -25.62
N THR A 94 5.75 5.99 -24.31
CA THR A 94 7.00 5.52 -23.68
C THR A 94 6.84 4.17 -23.00
N VAL A 95 5.65 3.86 -22.48
CA VAL A 95 5.37 2.60 -21.81
C VAL A 95 5.22 1.45 -22.80
N TRP A 96 5.83 0.30 -22.48
CA TRP A 96 5.67 -0.93 -23.25
C TRP A 96 4.42 -1.72 -22.82
N TRP A 97 3.31 -1.47 -23.52
CA TRP A 97 2.00 -2.08 -23.25
C TRP A 97 1.95 -3.59 -23.55
N LYS A 98 1.37 -4.37 -22.62
CA LYS A 98 1.17 -5.83 -22.76
C LYS A 98 0.07 -6.35 -21.83
N ASP A 99 -0.36 -7.60 -22.00
CA ASP A 99 -1.45 -8.20 -21.21
C ASP A 99 -1.24 -8.17 -19.68
N GLY A 100 0.01 -8.16 -19.23
CA GLY A 100 0.41 -8.06 -17.82
C GLY A 100 0.80 -6.66 -17.34
N PHE A 101 0.57 -5.64 -18.17
CA PHE A 101 0.76 -4.22 -17.88
C PHE A 101 -0.08 -3.41 -18.87
N ALA A 102 -1.40 -3.52 -18.72
CA ALA A 102 -2.36 -2.99 -19.67
C ALA A 102 -2.65 -1.50 -19.43
N GLN A 103 -3.17 -0.82 -20.43
CA GLN A 103 -3.64 0.56 -20.30
C GLN A 103 -4.85 0.61 -19.37
N PHE A 104 -4.86 1.60 -18.46
CA PHE A 104 -6.02 1.98 -17.67
C PHE A 104 -6.50 3.37 -18.11
N PRO A 105 -7.80 3.59 -18.36
CA PRO A 105 -8.29 4.90 -18.77
C PRO A 105 -8.07 5.96 -17.68
N PRO A 106 -7.46 7.12 -17.98
CA PRO A 106 -7.21 8.18 -17.00
C PRO A 106 -8.45 8.61 -16.21
N GLU A 107 -9.56 8.83 -16.91
CA GLU A 107 -10.84 9.24 -16.30
C GLU A 107 -11.38 8.18 -15.33
N LYS A 108 -11.11 6.90 -15.58
CA LYS A 108 -11.52 5.82 -14.67
C LYS A 108 -10.67 5.79 -13.42
N PHE A 109 -9.39 6.10 -13.53
CA PHE A 109 -8.51 6.19 -12.36
C PHE A 109 -8.89 7.38 -11.49
N ASP A 110 -9.15 8.52 -12.12
CA ASP A 110 -9.57 9.77 -11.46
C ASP A 110 -10.93 9.61 -10.74
N GLU A 111 -11.80 8.72 -11.22
CA GLU A 111 -13.04 8.31 -10.53
C GLU A 111 -12.82 7.27 -9.42
N LEU A 112 -11.89 6.33 -9.63
CA LEU A 112 -11.66 5.19 -8.73
C LEU A 112 -10.92 5.57 -7.45
N LEU A 113 -9.84 6.37 -7.56
CA LEU A 113 -9.01 6.72 -6.41
C LEU A 113 -9.82 7.43 -5.30
N PRO A 114 -10.68 8.44 -5.59
CA PRO A 114 -11.53 9.04 -4.56
C PRO A 114 -12.47 8.04 -3.87
N ARG A 115 -12.93 7.00 -4.57
CA ARG A 115 -13.77 5.97 -3.97
C ARG A 115 -13.00 5.06 -3.02
N VAL A 116 -11.75 4.74 -3.36
CA VAL A 116 -10.87 3.99 -2.45
C VAL A 116 -10.60 4.80 -1.18
N VAL A 117 -10.35 6.10 -1.31
CA VAL A 117 -10.17 7.00 -0.17
C VAL A 117 -11.44 7.12 0.66
N GLU A 118 -12.59 7.30 0.02
CA GLU A 118 -13.87 7.40 0.72
C GLU A 118 -14.20 6.11 1.48
N HIS A 119 -13.90 4.94 0.91
CA HIS A 119 -14.03 3.66 1.61
C HIS A 119 -13.17 3.60 2.88
N LEU A 120 -11.93 4.08 2.82
CA LEU A 120 -11.06 4.17 4.00
C LEU A 120 -11.65 5.12 5.05
N ASN A 121 -12.19 6.27 4.61
CA ASN A 121 -12.79 7.25 5.50
C ASN A 121 -14.06 6.72 6.19
N GLN A 122 -14.96 6.10 5.43
CA GLN A 122 -16.21 5.53 5.97
C GLN A 122 -15.96 4.41 6.99
N LYS A 123 -14.85 3.70 6.84
CA LYS A 123 -14.43 2.65 7.77
C LYS A 123 -13.69 3.18 9.01
N GLU A 124 -13.37 4.47 9.05
CA GLU A 124 -12.46 5.06 10.05
C GLU A 124 -11.17 4.22 10.17
N ALA A 125 -10.62 3.86 9.01
CA ALA A 125 -9.58 2.84 8.94
C ALA A 125 -8.33 3.21 9.74
N THR A 126 -7.72 2.22 10.39
CA THR A 126 -6.35 2.34 10.92
C THR A 126 -5.36 1.93 9.84
N LEU A 127 -4.46 2.84 9.48
CA LEU A 127 -3.46 2.64 8.42
C LEU A 127 -2.06 2.60 8.99
N TYR A 128 -1.25 1.70 8.46
CA TYR A 128 0.19 1.62 8.73
C TYR A 128 0.94 2.35 7.64
N VAL A 129 1.80 3.28 8.06
CA VAL A 129 2.58 4.11 7.14
C VAL A 129 4.06 3.88 7.37
N THR A 130 4.80 3.54 6.32
CA THR A 130 6.25 3.33 6.36
C THR A 130 6.91 4.06 5.21
N ASP A 131 7.93 4.84 5.57
CA ASP A 131 8.77 5.60 4.67
C ASP A 131 10.11 4.87 4.47
N VAL A 132 10.40 4.45 3.24
CA VAL A 132 11.61 3.70 2.82
C VAL A 132 12.15 4.24 1.49
N PHE A 133 13.16 3.59 0.91
CA PHE A 133 13.74 3.94 -0.38
C PHE A 133 13.74 2.75 -1.35
N CYS A 134 13.56 3.02 -2.62
CA CYS A 134 13.80 2.08 -3.71
C CYS A 134 15.20 2.34 -4.27
N GLY A 135 16.14 1.41 -4.03
CA GLY A 135 17.55 1.55 -4.44
C GLY A 135 18.49 1.88 -3.28
N TRP A 136 19.72 1.36 -3.33
CA TRP A 136 20.73 1.52 -2.28
C TRP A 136 21.76 2.62 -2.56
N ASP A 137 21.87 3.05 -3.81
CA ASP A 137 22.77 4.14 -4.19
C ASP A 137 22.08 5.48 -3.92
N PRO A 138 22.63 6.35 -3.05
CA PRO A 138 22.01 7.64 -2.75
C PRO A 138 21.75 8.54 -3.96
N GLU A 139 22.54 8.40 -5.04
CA GLU A 139 22.36 9.18 -6.27
C GLU A 139 21.12 8.76 -7.06
N PHE A 140 20.73 7.48 -6.97
CA PHE A 140 19.64 6.88 -7.76
C PHE A 140 18.48 6.37 -6.91
N SER A 141 18.54 6.54 -5.59
CA SER A 141 17.49 6.05 -4.69
C SER A 141 16.26 6.94 -4.77
N GLU A 142 15.12 6.31 -5.01
CA GLU A 142 13.82 6.99 -5.04
C GLU A 142 13.11 6.85 -3.69
N PRO A 143 12.56 7.94 -3.13
CA PRO A 143 11.74 7.82 -1.93
C PRO A 143 10.48 7.00 -2.21
N TYR A 144 10.11 6.13 -1.27
CA TYR A 144 8.91 5.29 -1.36
C TYR A 144 8.14 5.32 -0.03
N ARG A 145 6.86 5.69 -0.11
CA ARG A 145 5.91 5.70 1.02
C ARG A 145 4.89 4.59 0.84
N PHE A 146 4.86 3.68 1.81
CA PHE A 146 3.80 2.69 1.96
C PHE A 146 2.69 3.23 2.86
N ILE A 147 1.44 3.13 2.42
CA ILE A 147 0.23 3.38 3.20
C ILE A 147 -0.70 2.19 3.02
N GLY A 148 -1.11 1.51 4.08
CA GLY A 148 -2.06 0.41 3.93
C GLY A 148 -2.67 -0.14 5.21
N GLU A 149 -3.69 -0.98 5.04
CA GLU A 149 -4.53 -1.47 6.16
C GLU A 149 -3.85 -2.52 7.06
N TYR A 150 -2.80 -3.20 6.58
CA TYR A 150 -2.18 -4.33 7.29
C TYR A 150 -0.76 -4.01 7.77
N ALA A 151 -0.51 -4.29 9.05
CA ALA A 151 0.81 -4.17 9.64
C ALA A 151 1.80 -5.14 8.98
N THR A 152 1.36 -6.33 8.58
CA THR A 152 2.23 -7.29 7.87
C THR A 152 2.74 -6.72 6.53
N HIS A 153 1.94 -5.92 5.83
CA HIS A 153 2.39 -5.30 4.57
C HIS A 153 3.43 -4.19 4.80
N ALA A 154 3.26 -3.41 5.88
CA ALA A 154 4.29 -2.46 6.32
C ALA A 154 5.55 -3.16 6.85
N TYR A 155 5.40 -4.29 7.55
CA TYR A 155 6.49 -5.16 8.00
C TYR A 155 7.28 -5.71 6.81
N PHE A 156 6.58 -6.17 5.77
CA PHE A 156 7.19 -6.60 4.51
C PHE A 156 7.99 -5.46 3.85
N CYS A 157 7.43 -4.24 3.77
CA CYS A 157 8.16 -3.10 3.23
C CYS A 157 9.42 -2.76 4.05
N ASN A 158 9.34 -2.89 5.38
CA ASN A 158 10.48 -2.71 6.28
C ASN A 158 11.61 -3.73 6.06
N ILE A 159 11.31 -4.91 5.54
CA ILE A 159 12.32 -5.94 5.21
C ILE A 159 12.88 -5.71 3.81
N MET A 160 12.02 -5.41 2.85
CA MET A 160 12.38 -5.41 1.43
C MET A 160 13.13 -4.14 0.99
N PHE A 161 12.87 -3.01 1.63
CA PHE A 161 13.35 -1.72 1.17
C PHE A 161 14.36 -1.07 2.16
N PRO A 162 15.43 -0.44 1.64
CA PRO A 162 16.34 0.39 2.42
C PRO A 162 15.64 1.52 3.20
N LYS A 163 16.14 1.87 4.39
CA LYS A 163 15.55 2.93 5.25
C LYS A 163 16.41 4.18 5.40
N ASN A 164 17.73 4.04 5.32
CA ASN A 164 18.70 5.09 5.67
C ASN A 164 19.67 5.32 4.51
N VAL A 165 19.15 5.62 3.31
CA VAL A 165 19.98 5.81 2.11
C VAL A 165 20.44 7.26 1.98
N ARG A 166 19.53 8.22 2.21
CA ARG A 166 19.79 9.66 2.19
C ARG A 166 19.06 10.35 3.35
N ASP A 167 19.62 11.46 3.83
CA ASP A 167 19.14 12.19 5.01
C ASP A 167 17.94 13.10 4.69
N ASP A 168 17.72 13.43 3.42
CA ASP A 168 16.61 14.24 2.97
C ASP A 168 15.34 13.41 2.82
N SER A 169 14.26 13.94 3.39
CA SER A 169 12.94 13.32 3.45
C SER A 169 11.97 14.03 2.52
N ASP A 170 12.44 14.56 1.38
CA ASP A 170 11.62 15.25 0.37
C ASP A 170 10.79 14.25 -0.46
N ARG A 171 10.03 13.42 0.27
CA ARG A 171 9.25 12.27 -0.18
C ARG A 171 7.97 12.67 -0.90
N ILE A 172 7.46 13.86 -0.61
CA ILE A 172 6.15 14.33 -1.08
C ILE A 172 6.26 14.95 -2.48
N GLU A 173 7.37 15.62 -2.78
CA GLU A 173 7.55 16.33 -4.05
C GLU A 173 8.20 15.46 -5.14
N SER A 174 8.81 14.32 -4.79
CA SER A 174 9.61 13.52 -5.73
C SER A 174 9.61 11.99 -5.50
N GLY A 175 8.63 11.44 -4.78
CA GLY A 175 8.62 10.03 -4.38
C GLY A 175 7.40 9.22 -4.83
N TRP A 176 7.54 7.89 -4.78
CA TRP A 176 6.43 6.96 -5.01
C TRP A 176 5.58 6.79 -3.76
N THR A 177 4.27 6.78 -3.91
CA THR A 177 3.34 6.39 -2.84
C THR A 177 2.52 5.18 -3.29
N ILE A 178 2.41 4.16 -2.44
CA ILE A 178 1.41 3.10 -2.62
C ILE A 178 0.29 3.28 -1.59
N LEU A 179 -0.94 3.20 -2.07
CA LEU A 179 -2.14 3.08 -1.25
C LEU A 179 -2.66 1.63 -1.36
N ASN A 180 -2.39 0.82 -0.34
CA ASN A 180 -2.71 -0.61 -0.33
C ASN A 180 -3.94 -0.89 0.53
N VAL A 181 -5.09 -1.12 -0.12
CA VAL A 181 -6.41 -1.27 0.50
C VAL A 181 -7.05 -2.61 0.16
N PRO A 182 -6.57 -3.74 0.73
CA PRO A 182 -7.09 -5.08 0.41
C PRO A 182 -8.58 -5.26 0.72
N SER A 183 -9.16 -4.43 1.60
CA SER A 183 -10.58 -4.52 1.92
C SER A 183 -11.50 -3.85 0.89
N PHE A 184 -10.94 -3.07 -0.04
CA PHE A 184 -11.71 -2.45 -1.11
C PHE A 184 -11.91 -3.46 -2.25
N LEU A 185 -13.16 -3.59 -2.70
CA LEU A 185 -13.50 -4.42 -3.85
C LEU A 185 -13.96 -3.51 -4.99
N ALA A 186 -13.24 -3.56 -6.10
CA ALA A 186 -13.64 -2.86 -7.32
C ALA A 186 -14.92 -3.48 -7.90
N GLU A 187 -15.72 -2.66 -8.58
CA GLU A 187 -16.85 -3.10 -9.39
C GLU A 187 -16.45 -3.00 -10.87
N PRO A 188 -16.14 -4.12 -11.55
CA PRO A 188 -15.55 -4.12 -12.90
C PRO A 188 -16.23 -3.19 -13.91
N GLU A 189 -17.57 -3.25 -13.99
CA GLU A 189 -18.33 -2.45 -14.96
C GLU A 189 -18.27 -0.95 -14.68
N ARG A 190 -18.25 -0.54 -13.41
CA ARG A 190 -18.19 0.87 -13.02
C ARG A 190 -16.76 1.40 -13.09
N ASP A 191 -15.84 0.63 -12.53
CA ASP A 191 -14.47 1.05 -12.21
C ASP A 191 -13.49 0.80 -13.35
N GLY A 192 -13.91 0.09 -14.42
CA GLY A 192 -13.05 -0.21 -15.56
C GLY A 192 -11.99 -1.28 -15.28
N THR A 193 -12.14 -2.04 -14.19
CA THR A 193 -11.24 -3.14 -13.83
C THR A 193 -11.71 -4.46 -14.46
N LYS A 194 -10.83 -5.47 -14.54
CA LYS A 194 -11.19 -6.81 -15.06
C LYS A 194 -11.86 -7.70 -14.02
N SER A 195 -11.60 -7.44 -12.75
CA SER A 195 -12.12 -8.18 -11.61
C SER A 195 -12.34 -7.23 -10.43
N ASN A 196 -12.70 -7.78 -9.28
CA ASN A 196 -12.88 -7.01 -8.05
C ASN A 196 -11.57 -6.55 -7.38
N ARG A 197 -10.42 -6.83 -8.00
CA ARG A 197 -9.10 -6.34 -7.60
C ARG A 197 -8.43 -5.61 -8.74
N ALA A 198 -7.50 -4.73 -8.42
CA ALA A 198 -6.63 -4.09 -9.39
C ALA A 198 -5.31 -3.65 -8.75
N VAL A 199 -4.25 -3.63 -9.55
CA VAL A 199 -2.99 -2.96 -9.27
C VAL A 199 -2.82 -1.93 -10.37
N ILE A 200 -2.94 -0.64 -10.03
CA ILE A 200 -2.92 0.45 -11.01
C ILE A 200 -1.78 1.39 -10.63
N MET A 201 -0.94 1.70 -11.62
CA MET A 201 0.18 2.62 -11.48
C MET A 201 -0.12 3.90 -12.25
N ASP A 202 -0.17 5.03 -11.56
CA ASP A 202 -0.11 6.35 -12.18
C ASP A 202 1.33 6.88 -12.03
N ILE A 203 1.91 7.35 -13.14
CA ILE A 203 3.33 7.75 -13.23
C ILE A 203 3.46 9.28 -13.32
N GLU A 204 2.33 9.98 -13.45
CA GLU A 204 2.25 11.45 -13.50
C GLU A 204 2.17 12.09 -12.11
#